data_AF-A0AAQ2GA01-F1
#
_entry.id   AF-A0AAQ2GA01-F1
#
_cell.length_a   1.000
_cell.length_b   1.000
_cell.length_c   1.000
_cell.angle_alpha   90.00
_cell.angle_beta   90.00
_cell.angle_gamma   90.00
#
_symmetry.space_group_name_H-M   'P 1'
#
loop_
_entity.id
_entity.type
_entity.pdbx_description
1 polymer ?
#
loop_
_entity_poly.entity_id
_entity_poly.type
_entity_poly.pdbx_seq_one_letter_code
_entity_poly.pdbx_strand_id
1 'polypeptide(L)'
;MSETMNPRQTAETVTLHRALWAGRIMSALVVIALVADGTIQLLAPAQIASMLQETGFTMDLTRVVGPIILACAILYAIPATAVLGAILVTGFLGGAICAHVRIGELGSPPEIISLFLGALAWGGLYLRDPRVRAILPLIH
;
A
#
# COMPACT_ATOMS: atom_id res chain seq x y z
N MET A 1 -0.12 14.99 46.62
CA MET A 1 -1.26 14.27 46.03
C MET A 1 -0.71 13.53 44.82
N SER A 2 -0.18 12.32 45.04
CA SER A 2 0.46 11.50 44.02
C SER A 2 -0.62 10.80 43.20
N GLU A 3 -0.86 11.27 41.99
CA GLU A 3 -1.66 10.53 41.00
C GLU A 3 -0.95 9.20 40.72
N THR A 4 -1.41 8.14 41.38
CA THR A 4 -0.98 6.78 41.07
C THR A 4 -1.63 6.39 39.74
N MET A 5 -0.89 6.59 38.65
CA MET A 5 -1.29 6.16 37.31
C MET A 5 -1.59 4.65 37.35
N ASN A 6 -2.83 4.26 37.02
CA ASN A 6 -3.29 2.88 37.12
C ASN A 6 -2.52 2.00 36.11
N PRO A 7 -1.90 0.89 36.52
CA PRO A 7 -1.10 0.04 35.63
C PRO A 7 -1.85 -0.45 34.37
N ARG A 8 -3.19 -0.54 34.42
CA ARG A 8 -4.03 -0.85 33.25
C ARG A 8 -4.02 0.27 32.20
N GLN A 9 -4.09 1.53 32.62
CA GLN A 9 -4.03 2.69 31.72
C GLN A 9 -2.65 2.84 31.07
N THR A 10 -1.59 2.49 31.80
CA THR A 10 -0.22 2.50 31.27
C THR A 10 -0.03 1.40 30.22
N ALA A 11 -0.61 0.22 30.43
CA ALA A 11 -0.57 -0.86 29.44
C ALA A 11 -1.34 -0.50 28.16
N GLU A 12 -2.55 0.04 28.26
CA GLU A 12 -3.38 0.43 27.11
C GLU A 12 -2.75 1.54 26.25
N THR A 13 -2.13 2.53 26.89
CA THR A 13 -1.47 3.62 26.16
C THR A 13 -0.25 3.15 25.36
N VAL A 14 0.53 2.21 25.91
CA VAL A 14 1.68 1.60 25.22
C VAL A 14 1.24 0.75 24.03
N THR A 15 0.16 -0.03 24.15
CA THR A 15 -0.34 -0.85 23.03
C THR A 15 -0.88 0.01 21.89
N LEU A 16 -1.63 1.08 22.20
CA LEU A 16 -2.10 2.06 21.22
C LEU A 16 -0.93 2.72 20.48
N HIS A 17 0.09 3.17 21.22
CA HIS A 17 1.25 3.81 20.63
C HIS A 17 2.01 2.88 19.65
N ARG A 18 2.20 1.62 20.03
CA ARG A 18 2.83 0.60 19.17
C ARG A 18 2.02 0.35 17.89
N ALA A 19 0.69 0.25 18.01
CA ALA A 19 -0.19 0.06 16.85
C ALA A 19 -0.08 1.25 15.86
N LEU A 20 -0.08 2.48 16.35
CA LEU A 20 0.09 3.67 15.50
C LEU A 20 1.43 3.66 14.75
N TRP A 21 2.52 3.30 15.42
CA TRP A 21 3.84 3.20 14.79
C TRP A 21 3.91 2.08 13.75
N ALA A 22 3.38 0.89 14.07
CA ALA A 22 3.28 -0.20 13.12
C ALA A 22 2.49 0.23 11.87
N GLY A 23 1.35 0.91 12.05
CA GLY A 23 0.54 1.42 10.95
C GLY A 23 1.27 2.46 10.08
N ARG A 24 2.08 3.33 10.70
CA ARG A 24 2.94 4.30 9.97
C ARG A 24 4.04 3.60 9.16
N ILE A 25 4.70 2.60 9.73
CA ILE A 25 5.75 1.84 9.04
C ILE A 25 5.16 1.11 7.83
N MET A 26 4.03 0.43 7.99
CA MET A 26 3.34 -0.26 6.89
C MET A 26 2.94 0.73 5.79
N SER A 27 2.39 1.88 6.16
CA SER A 27 2.00 2.92 5.20
C SER A 27 3.21 3.50 4.46
N ALA A 28 4.32 3.75 5.17
CA ALA A 28 5.55 4.25 4.57
C ALA A 28 6.14 3.25 3.56
N LEU A 29 6.14 1.95 3.89
CA LEU A 29 6.60 0.90 2.99
C LEU A 29 5.79 0.91 1.69
N VAL A 30 4.46 0.99 1.78
CA VAL A 30 3.59 1.07 0.60
C VAL A 30 3.90 2.32 -0.24
N VAL A 31 4.00 3.49 0.38
CA VAL A 31 4.32 4.73 -0.35
C VAL A 31 5.66 4.62 -1.05
N ILE A 32 6.71 4.14 -0.36
CA ILE A 32 8.05 3.98 -0.94
C ILE A 32 8.01 3.02 -2.13
N ALA A 33 7.34 1.87 -1.99
CA ALA A 33 7.24 0.89 -3.07
C ALA A 33 6.52 1.47 -4.30
N LEU A 34 5.39 2.13 -4.12
CA LEU A 34 4.62 2.73 -5.22
C LEU A 34 5.36 3.89 -5.89
N VAL A 35 6.05 4.74 -5.11
CA VAL A 35 6.86 5.84 -5.64
C VAL A 35 8.06 5.30 -6.42
N ALA A 36 8.75 4.29 -5.89
CA ALA A 36 9.87 3.65 -6.57
C ALA A 36 9.42 3.05 -7.91
N ASP A 37 8.33 2.28 -7.92
CA ASP A 37 7.78 1.69 -9.14
C ASP A 37 7.38 2.76 -10.18
N GLY A 38 6.59 3.76 -9.77
CA GLY A 38 6.20 4.85 -10.67
C GLY A 38 7.38 5.66 -11.21
N THR A 39 8.41 5.85 -10.40
CA THR A 39 9.64 6.55 -10.81
C THR A 39 10.43 5.72 -11.82
N ILE A 40 10.56 4.40 -11.61
CA ILE A 40 11.22 3.50 -12.55
C ILE A 40 10.48 3.49 -13.88
N GLN A 41 9.15 3.41 -13.86
CA GLN A 41 8.33 3.45 -15.08
C GLN A 41 8.53 4.72 -15.91
N LEU A 42 8.73 5.87 -15.26
CA LEU A 42 8.88 7.16 -15.93
C LEU A 42 10.32 7.49 -16.33
N LEU A 43 11.28 7.26 -15.44
CA LEU A 43 12.66 7.72 -15.61
C LEU A 43 13.59 6.64 -16.15
N ALA A 44 13.26 5.37 -15.95
CA ALA A 44 14.10 4.25 -16.34
C ALA A 44 13.29 3.07 -16.92
N PRO A 45 12.42 3.30 -17.93
CA PRO A 45 11.58 2.23 -18.50
C PRO A 45 12.40 1.07 -19.09
N ALA A 46 13.65 1.32 -19.48
CA ALA A 46 14.57 0.28 -19.94
C ALA A 46 14.87 -0.80 -18.86
N GLN A 47 14.78 -0.47 -17.57
CA GLN A 47 15.03 -1.44 -16.48
C GLN A 47 13.91 -2.48 -16.36
N ILE A 48 12.71 -2.14 -16.80
CA ILE A 48 11.53 -3.02 -16.78
C ILE A 48 11.15 -3.51 -18.18
N ALA A 49 12.04 -3.33 -19.16
CA ALA A 49 11.81 -3.71 -20.55
C ALA A 49 11.50 -5.20 -20.70
N SER A 50 12.26 -6.06 -20.01
CA SER A 50 12.04 -7.51 -20.02
C SER A 50 10.68 -7.88 -19.44
N MET A 51 10.31 -7.31 -18.30
CA MET A 51 9.01 -7.52 -17.64
C MET A 51 7.85 -7.09 -18.55
N LEU A 52 7.98 -5.96 -19.24
CA LEU A 52 6.97 -5.47 -20.19
C LEU A 52 6.83 -6.40 -21.40
N GLN A 53 7.95 -6.92 -21.92
CA GLN A 53 7.92 -7.88 -23.02
C GLN A 53 7.28 -9.22 -22.61
N GLU A 54 7.60 -9.72 -21.42
CA GLU A 54 7.01 -10.94 -20.86
C GLU A 54 5.50 -10.80 -20.63
N THR A 55 5.05 -9.62 -20.19
CA THR A 55 3.63 -9.31 -20.00
C THR A 55 2.89 -8.89 -21.28
N GLY A 56 3.61 -8.75 -22.41
CA GLY A 56 3.04 -8.35 -23.69
C GLY A 56 2.64 -6.86 -23.77
N PHE A 57 3.13 -6.03 -22.86
CA PHE A 57 2.87 -4.59 -22.85
C PHE A 57 3.95 -3.81 -23.60
N THR A 58 3.53 -2.76 -24.33
CA THR A 58 4.44 -1.85 -25.00
C THR A 58 5.08 -0.86 -24.03
N MET A 59 6.29 -0.41 -24.34
CA MET A 59 7.03 0.54 -23.50
C MET A 59 6.33 1.90 -23.37
N ASP A 60 5.51 2.30 -24.35
CA ASP A 60 4.70 3.52 -24.26
C ASP A 60 3.69 3.50 -23.10
N LEU A 61 3.29 2.31 -22.65
CA LEU A 61 2.35 2.16 -21.55
C LEU A 61 2.92 2.68 -20.22
N THR A 62 4.25 2.60 -20.01
CA THR A 62 4.88 3.07 -18.77
C THR A 62 4.70 4.58 -18.56
N ARG A 63 4.60 5.34 -19.66
CA ARG A 63 4.33 6.79 -19.62
C ARG A 63 2.92 7.12 -19.13
N VAL A 64 1.98 6.17 -19.22
CA VAL A 64 0.61 6.30 -18.71
C VAL A 64 0.47 5.70 -17.31
N VAL A 65 1.06 4.53 -17.08
CA VAL A 65 0.95 3.80 -15.80
C VAL A 65 1.78 4.45 -14.69
N GLY A 66 2.97 4.97 -15.02
CA GLY A 66 3.84 5.67 -14.06
C GLY A 66 3.16 6.86 -13.35
N PRO A 67 2.52 7.81 -14.07
CA PRO A 67 1.78 8.89 -13.44
C PRO A 67 0.58 8.41 -12.61
N ILE A 68 -0.11 7.36 -13.05
CA ILE A 68 -1.26 6.79 -12.31
C ILE A 68 -0.81 6.25 -10.96
N ILE A 69 0.24 5.43 -10.92
CA ILE A 69 0.72 4.87 -9.66
C ILE A 69 1.29 5.96 -8.73
N LEU A 70 1.96 6.98 -9.28
CA LEU A 70 2.42 8.13 -8.50
C LEU A 70 1.25 8.93 -7.92
N ALA A 71 0.18 9.16 -8.68
CA ALA A 71 -1.03 9.80 -8.18
C ALA A 71 -1.66 9.00 -7.04
N CYS A 72 -1.74 7.67 -7.18
CA CYS A 72 -2.21 6.78 -6.12
C CYS A 72 -1.33 6.87 -4.87
N ALA A 73 0.00 6.87 -5.04
CA ALA A 73 0.96 6.98 -3.95
C ALA A 73 0.84 8.31 -3.20
N ILE A 74 0.71 9.43 -3.93
CA ILE A 74 0.54 10.77 -3.35
C ILE A 74 -0.77 10.86 -2.55
N LEU A 75 -1.87 10.39 -3.13
CA LEU A 75 -3.17 10.38 -2.46
C LEU A 75 -3.16 9.48 -1.21
N TYR A 76 -2.44 8.36 -1.25
CA TYR A 76 -2.30 7.46 -0.11
C TYR A 76 -1.38 8.03 0.99
N ALA A 77 -0.34 8.78 0.60
CA ALA A 77 0.61 9.39 1.52
C ALA A 77 0.00 10.54 2.33
N ILE A 78 -0.90 11.32 1.73
CA ILE A 78 -1.55 12.46 2.38
C ILE A 78 -2.63 11.94 3.35
N PRO A 79 -2.53 12.23 4.67
CA PRO A 79 -3.48 11.68 5.66
C PRO A 79 -4.95 12.02 5.39
N ALA A 80 -5.21 13.21 4.84
CA ALA A 80 -6.56 13.67 4.51
C ALA A 80 -7.22 12.87 3.37
N THR A 81 -6.43 12.27 2.48
CA THR A 81 -6.91 11.51 1.32
C THR A 81 -6.56 10.02 1.40
N ALA A 82 -5.97 9.57 2.52
CA ALA A 82 -5.38 8.24 2.63
C ALA A 82 -6.37 7.10 2.35
N VAL A 83 -7.64 7.24 2.74
CA VAL A 83 -8.70 6.25 2.44
C VAL A 83 -8.94 6.17 0.93
N LEU A 84 -9.08 7.31 0.25
CA LEU A 84 -9.24 7.36 -1.21
C LEU A 84 -7.99 6.78 -1.91
N GLY A 85 -6.80 7.15 -1.44
CA GLY A 85 -5.56 6.59 -1.92
C GLY A 85 -5.52 5.06 -1.77
N ALA A 86 -5.95 4.51 -0.62
CA ALA A 86 -5.99 3.07 -0.40
C ALA A 86 -6.93 2.35 -1.38
N ILE A 87 -8.09 2.95 -1.68
CA ILE A 87 -9.03 2.44 -2.67
C ILE A 87 -8.40 2.41 -4.07
N LEU A 88 -7.77 3.51 -4.49
CA LEU A 88 -7.10 3.59 -5.78
C LEU A 88 -5.93 2.62 -5.91
N VAL A 89 -5.10 2.52 -4.86
CA VAL A 89 -4.02 1.54 -4.76
C VAL A 89 -4.56 0.11 -4.88
N THR A 90 -5.69 -0.19 -4.26
CA THR A 90 -6.33 -1.52 -4.36
C THR A 90 -6.75 -1.83 -5.80
N GLY A 91 -7.39 -0.87 -6.48
CA GLY A 91 -7.77 -1.03 -7.88
C GLY A 91 -6.56 -1.22 -8.79
N PHE A 92 -5.50 -0.43 -8.59
CA PHE A 92 -4.26 -0.54 -9.33
C PHE A 92 -3.58 -1.91 -9.15
N LEU A 93 -3.37 -2.33 -7.90
CA LEU A 93 -2.73 -3.60 -7.57
C LEU A 93 -3.56 -4.81 -8.02
N GLY A 94 -4.90 -4.73 -7.93
CA GLY A 94 -5.78 -5.75 -8.49
C GLY A 94 -5.66 -5.88 -10.01
N GLY A 95 -5.51 -4.77 -10.72
CA GLY A 95 -5.20 -4.76 -12.16
C GLY A 95 -3.85 -5.42 -12.48
N ALA A 96 -2.81 -5.12 -11.68
CA ALA A 96 -1.49 -5.73 -11.82
C ALA A 96 -1.55 -7.26 -11.61
N ILE A 97 -2.23 -7.72 -10.56
CA ILE A 97 -2.45 -9.14 -10.30
C ILE A 97 -3.14 -9.80 -11.49
N CYS A 98 -4.23 -9.20 -12.00
CA CYS A 98 -4.96 -9.73 -13.16
C CYS A 98 -4.07 -9.85 -14.41
N ALA A 99 -3.18 -8.88 -14.65
CA ALA A 99 -2.25 -8.93 -15.77
C ALA A 99 -1.27 -10.12 -15.69
N HIS A 100 -0.69 -10.38 -14.50
CA HIS A 100 0.21 -11.53 -14.29
C HIS A 100 -0.54 -12.88 -14.33
N VAL A 101 -1.74 -12.95 -13.76
CA VAL A 101 -2.56 -14.16 -13.82
C VAL A 101 -2.94 -14.49 -15.27
N ARG A 102 -3.24 -13.49 -16.10
CA ARG A 102 -3.62 -13.67 -17.51
C ARG A 102 -2.54 -14.35 -18.34
N ILE A 103 -1.27 -14.10 -18.06
CA ILE A 103 -0.13 -14.69 -18.77
C ILE A 103 0.28 -16.07 -18.21
N GLY A 104 -0.49 -16.62 -17.27
CA GLY A 104 -0.27 -17.95 -16.71
C GLY A 104 0.74 -17.99 -15.56
N GLU A 105 1.21 -16.83 -15.10
CA GLU A 105 2.18 -16.71 -14.01
C GLU A 105 1.51 -16.71 -12.63
N LEU A 106 0.76 -17.77 -12.31
CA LEU A 106 0.17 -17.93 -10.98
C LEU A 106 1.26 -18.06 -9.91
N GLY A 107 1.26 -17.15 -8.93
CA GLY A 107 2.24 -17.11 -7.84
C GLY A 107 3.54 -16.40 -8.20
N SER A 108 3.53 -15.53 -9.22
CA SER A 108 4.72 -14.75 -9.57
C SER A 108 5.12 -13.76 -8.47
N PRO A 109 6.41 -13.40 -8.36
CA PRO A 109 6.84 -12.39 -7.40
C PRO A 109 6.05 -11.07 -7.48
N PRO A 110 5.75 -10.52 -8.68
CA PRO A 110 4.94 -9.31 -8.80
C PRO A 110 3.50 -9.45 -8.27
N GLU A 111 2.88 -10.61 -8.46
CA GLU A 111 1.54 -10.91 -7.94
C GLU A 111 1.55 -10.89 -6.40
N ILE A 112 2.49 -11.62 -5.80
CA ILE A 112 2.62 -11.74 -4.34
C ILE A 112 2.94 -10.38 -3.72
N ILE A 113 3.87 -9.62 -4.33
CA ILE A 113 4.22 -8.26 -3.88
C ILE A 113 2.99 -7.35 -3.95
N SER A 114 2.21 -7.41 -5.04
CA SER A 114 1.01 -6.61 -5.20
C SER A 114 -0.05 -6.94 -4.14
N LEU A 115 -0.29 -8.22 -3.88
CA LEU A 115 -1.20 -8.66 -2.82
C LEU A 115 -0.73 -8.18 -1.45
N PHE A 116 0.56 -8.32 -1.16
CA PHE A 116 1.14 -7.91 0.11
C PHE A 116 1.07 -6.39 0.30
N LEU A 117 1.36 -5.59 -0.73
CA LEU A 117 1.22 -4.14 -0.68
C LEU A 117 -0.22 -3.69 -0.46
N GLY A 118 -1.20 -4.37 -1.08
CA GLY A 118 -2.62 -4.10 -0.84
C GLY A 118 -3.01 -4.37 0.62
N ALA A 119 -2.56 -5.50 1.17
CA ALA A 119 -2.79 -5.84 2.58
C ALA A 119 -2.09 -4.84 3.53
N LEU A 120 -0.87 -4.42 3.23
CA LEU A 120 -0.16 -3.42 4.01
C LEU A 120 -0.83 -2.04 3.95
N ALA A 121 -1.41 -1.66 2.81
CA ALA A 121 -2.08 -0.38 2.65
C ALA A 121 -3.30 -0.28 3.59
N TRP A 122 -4.17 -1.29 3.55
CA TRP A 122 -5.35 -1.33 4.43
C TRP A 122 -4.99 -1.62 5.88
N GLY A 123 -4.05 -2.53 6.14
CA GLY A 123 -3.60 -2.84 7.50
C GLY A 123 -2.92 -1.64 8.18
N GLY A 124 -2.11 -0.89 7.44
CA GLY A 124 -1.49 0.33 7.93
C GLY A 124 -2.51 1.39 8.32
N LEU A 125 -3.55 1.53 7.50
CA LEU A 125 -4.66 2.45 7.75
C LEU A 125 -5.54 2.00 8.92
N TYR A 126 -5.84 0.71 9.02
CA TYR A 126 -6.61 0.09 10.09
C TYR A 126 -5.95 0.30 11.47
N LEU A 127 -4.62 0.20 11.54
CA LEU A 127 -3.88 0.39 12.79
C LEU A 127 -3.80 1.86 13.22
N ARG A 128 -3.78 2.81 12.27
CA ARG A 128 -3.60 4.25 12.56
C ARG A 128 -4.88 5.06 12.70
N ASP A 129 -5.97 4.62 12.08
CA ASP A 129 -7.23 5.40 12.01
C ASP A 129 -8.42 4.64 12.65
N PRO A 130 -8.96 5.14 13.78
CA PRO A 130 -10.13 4.52 14.41
C PRO A 130 -11.39 4.57 13.54
N ARG A 131 -11.51 5.53 12.61
CA ARG A 131 -12.67 5.63 11.71
C ARG A 131 -12.69 4.47 10.72
N VAL A 132 -11.53 4.05 10.25
CA VAL A 132 -11.42 2.89 9.36
C VAL A 132 -11.77 1.60 10.10
N ARG A 133 -11.38 1.46 11.37
CA ARG A 133 -11.82 0.33 12.20
C ARG A 133 -13.33 0.29 12.45
N ALA A 134 -13.97 1.47 12.52
CA ALA A 134 -15.41 1.55 12.68
C ALA A 134 -16.18 1.10 11.42
N ILE A 135 -15.59 1.30 10.22
CA ILE A 135 -16.19 0.88 8.94
C ILE A 135 -15.93 -0.61 8.66
N LEU A 136 -14.75 -1.11 9.03
CA LEU A 136 -14.34 -2.50 8.84
C LEU A 136 -14.18 -3.20 10.21
N PRO A 137 -15.27 -3.48 10.95
CA PRO A 137 -15.15 -4.15 12.23
C PRO A 137 -14.63 -5.58 12.01
N LEU A 138 -13.40 -5.84 12.45
CA LEU A 138 -12.94 -7.21 12.59
C LEU A 138 -13.69 -7.83 13.76
N ILE A 139 -14.55 -8.80 13.44
CA ILE A 139 -15.37 -9.49 14.42
C ILE A 139 -14.41 -10.27 15.33
N HIS A 140 -14.41 -9.92 16.62
CA HIS A 140 -13.79 -10.68 17.68
C HIS A 140 -14.85 -11.01 18.72
#